data_AF-A0A7Y4B5W2-F1
#
_entry.id   AF-A0A7Y4B5W2-F1
#
_cell.length_a   1.000
_cell.length_b   1.000
_cell.length_c   1.000
_cell.angle_alpha   90.00
_cell.angle_beta   90.00
_cell.angle_gamma   90.00
#
_symmetry.space_group_name_H-M   'P 1'
#
loop_
_entity.id
_entity.type
_entity.pdbx_description
1 polymer ?
#
loop_
_entity_poly.entity_id
_entity_poly.type
_entity_poly.pdbx_seq_one_letter_code
_entity_poly.pdbx_strand_id
1 'polypeptide(L)'
;MSGTHVSVKVQKNQYRFISEGKTAIKVSVPTPYDGRRYRSVGFKKIGKAQAFKIAIEERNRIGKEEWGVFWSRVLSDESLLSRLPRNLEPTFQVRSVKQSFVYEYVANWMSYEHGEPKKVACRYSCNEHGKLGAYLKAKKALLDGYRDQLKFLAFIGKSPVVDLK
;
A
#
# COMPACT_ATOMS: atom_id res chain seq x y z
N MET A 1 -17.64 -31.39 31.39
CA MET A 1 -18.39 -30.34 30.66
C MET A 1 -17.44 -29.17 30.41
N SER A 2 -16.64 -29.23 29.36
CA SER A 2 -15.69 -28.17 29.00
C SER A 2 -16.32 -27.24 27.97
N GLY A 3 -16.71 -26.05 28.41
CA GLY A 3 -17.26 -25.01 27.54
C GLY A 3 -16.22 -24.58 26.51
N THR A 4 -16.47 -24.89 25.24
CA THR A 4 -15.71 -24.37 24.11
C THR A 4 -15.97 -22.87 24.04
N HIS A 5 -15.01 -22.06 24.49
CA HIS A 5 -14.98 -20.63 24.20
C HIS A 5 -14.75 -20.44 22.70
N VAL A 6 -15.84 -20.36 21.95
CA VAL A 6 -15.82 -19.85 20.58
C VAL A 6 -15.49 -18.36 20.68
N SER A 7 -14.21 -18.05 20.53
CA SER A 7 -13.75 -16.68 20.32
C SER A 7 -14.29 -16.21 18.98
N VAL A 8 -15.42 -15.50 19.02
CA VAL A 8 -15.95 -14.77 17.88
C VAL A 8 -14.89 -13.74 17.48
N LYS A 9 -14.10 -14.05 16.43
CA LYS A 9 -13.26 -13.07 15.75
C LYS A 9 -14.17 -11.99 15.20
N VAL A 10 -14.40 -10.94 15.97
CA VAL A 10 -15.06 -9.72 15.50
C VAL A 10 -14.34 -9.29 14.23
N GLN A 11 -15.07 -9.18 13.12
CA GLN A 11 -14.53 -8.78 11.82
C GLN A 11 -13.92 -7.37 11.93
N LYS A 12 -12.64 -7.31 12.25
CA LYS A 12 -11.88 -6.07 12.48
C LYS A 12 -11.98 -5.07 11.30
N ASN A 13 -12.26 -5.59 10.10
CA ASN A 13 -12.39 -4.80 8.88
C ASN A 13 -13.79 -4.19 8.64
N GLN A 14 -14.82 -4.54 9.42
CA GLN A 14 -16.20 -4.08 9.15
C GLN A 14 -16.32 -2.55 9.22
N TYR A 15 -15.60 -1.90 10.14
CA TYR A 15 -15.63 -0.44 10.36
C TYR A 15 -14.38 0.29 9.87
N ARG A 16 -13.51 -0.37 9.09
CA ARG A 16 -12.36 0.31 8.52
C ARG A 16 -12.83 1.50 7.67
N PHE A 17 -12.13 2.63 7.78
CA PHE A 17 -12.48 3.91 7.16
C PHE A 17 -13.80 4.54 7.64
N ILE A 18 -14.35 4.05 8.75
CA ILE A 18 -15.54 4.58 9.39
C ILE A 18 -15.20 4.94 10.84
N SER A 19 -15.65 6.10 11.28
CA SER A 19 -15.53 6.53 12.67
C SER A 19 -16.82 7.15 13.17
N GLU A 20 -17.07 7.07 14.47
CA GLU A 20 -18.24 7.66 15.09
C GLU A 20 -17.96 9.11 15.51
N GLY A 21 -18.87 10.02 15.17
CA GLY A 21 -18.91 11.38 15.71
C GLY A 21 -20.12 11.60 16.61
N LYS A 22 -20.21 12.79 17.23
CA LYS A 22 -21.27 13.13 18.20
C LYS A 22 -22.70 13.02 17.64
N THR A 23 -22.88 13.29 16.35
CA THR A 23 -24.21 13.40 15.72
C THR A 23 -24.30 12.67 14.38
N ALA A 24 -23.18 12.11 13.90
CA ALA A 24 -23.06 11.48 12.61
C ALA A 24 -21.98 10.40 12.62
N ILE A 25 -22.14 9.39 11.76
CA ILE A 25 -21.10 8.43 11.41
C ILE A 25 -20.27 9.03 10.27
N LYS A 26 -18.94 9.11 10.45
CA LYS A 26 -17.99 9.68 9.50
C LYS A 26 -17.35 8.57 8.67
N VAL A 27 -17.25 8.80 7.37
CA VAL A 27 -16.58 7.93 6.41
C VAL A 27 -15.37 8.68 5.85
N SER A 28 -14.20 8.05 5.84
CA SER A 28 -12.93 8.63 5.38
C SER A 28 -12.13 7.60 4.60
N VAL A 29 -12.37 7.55 3.28
CA VAL A 29 -11.74 6.61 2.35
C VAL A 29 -10.49 7.25 1.75
N PRO A 30 -9.30 6.62 1.82
CA PRO A 30 -8.11 7.14 1.15
C PRO A 30 -8.30 7.12 -0.37
N THR A 31 -7.65 8.02 -1.10
CA THR A 31 -7.61 8.00 -2.56
C THR A 31 -6.26 7.48 -3.07
N PRO A 32 -6.17 7.03 -4.33
CA PRO A 32 -4.91 6.58 -4.95
C PRO A 32 -3.78 7.62 -4.91
N TYR A 33 -4.13 8.91 -4.93
CA TYR A 33 -3.21 10.04 -5.05
C TYR A 33 -2.90 10.70 -3.69
N ASP A 34 -2.75 9.90 -2.64
CA ASP A 34 -2.42 10.32 -1.27
C ASP A 34 -3.43 11.30 -0.61
N GLY A 35 -4.67 11.36 -1.13
CA GLY A 35 -5.78 12.15 -0.58
C GLY A 35 -6.81 11.32 0.18
N ARG A 36 -7.95 11.93 0.51
CA ARG A 36 -9.11 11.25 1.13
C ARG A 36 -10.43 11.81 0.63
N ARG A 37 -11.42 10.93 0.47
CA ARG A 37 -12.83 11.31 0.29
C ARG A 37 -13.61 11.11 1.57
N TYR A 38 -14.40 12.13 1.89
CA TYR A 38 -15.15 12.20 3.14
C TYR A 38 -16.65 12.17 2.90
N ARG A 39 -17.37 11.50 3.79
CA ARG A 39 -18.84 11.55 3.88
C ARG A 39 -19.25 11.49 5.35
N SER A 40 -20.41 12.05 5.68
CA SER A 40 -20.98 11.94 7.03
C SER A 40 -22.46 11.59 6.93
N VAL A 41 -22.90 10.65 7.76
CA VAL A 41 -24.29 10.18 7.84
C VAL A 41 -24.85 10.54 9.21
N GLY A 42 -25.74 11.53 9.26
CA GLY A 42 -26.36 11.96 10.51
C GLY A 42 -27.34 10.91 11.05
N PHE A 43 -27.26 10.62 12.35
CA PHE A 43 -28.09 9.57 12.98
C PHE A 43 -29.20 10.10 13.90
N LYS A 44 -29.32 11.43 14.08
CA LYS A 44 -30.33 12.03 14.98
C LYS A 44 -31.77 11.65 14.63
N LYS A 45 -32.09 11.50 13.33
CA LYS A 45 -33.45 11.21 12.85
C LYS A 45 -33.68 9.72 12.53
N ILE A 46 -32.65 9.03 12.04
CA ILE A 46 -32.76 7.66 11.51
C ILE A 46 -32.24 6.58 12.48
N GLY A 47 -31.66 6.99 13.61
CA GLY A 47 -31.02 6.08 14.56
C GLY A 47 -29.62 5.62 14.15
N LYS A 48 -28.84 5.22 15.15
CA LYS A 48 -27.41 4.90 15.00
C LYS A 48 -27.17 3.64 14.15
N ALA A 49 -27.95 2.58 14.36
CA ALA A 49 -27.82 1.33 13.63
C ALA A 49 -28.04 1.53 12.12
N GLN A 50 -29.09 2.26 11.74
CA GLN A 50 -29.38 2.56 10.34
C GLN A 50 -28.30 3.46 9.71
N ALA A 51 -27.79 4.44 10.46
CA ALA A 51 -26.71 5.29 9.98
C ALA A 51 -25.40 4.53 9.73
N PHE A 52 -25.08 3.51 10.54
CA PHE A 52 -23.94 2.64 10.28
C PHE A 52 -24.09 1.82 9.00
N LYS A 53 -25.29 1.29 8.74
CA LYS A 53 -25.58 0.56 7.50
C LYS A 53 -25.34 1.45 6.27
N ILE A 54 -25.91 2.67 6.28
CA ILE A 54 -25.73 3.65 5.20
C ILE A 54 -24.25 4.06 5.08
N ALA A 55 -23.54 4.25 6.19
CA ALA A 55 -22.12 4.60 6.16
C ALA A 55 -21.25 3.49 5.54
N ILE A 56 -21.56 2.22 5.78
CA ILE A 56 -20.88 1.07 5.16
C ILE A 56 -21.12 1.05 3.65
N GLU A 57 -22.37 1.29 3.23
CA GLU A 57 -22.75 1.38 1.81
C GLU A 57 -22.02 2.53 1.12
N GLU A 58 -22.01 3.73 1.71
CA GLU A 58 -21.29 4.90 1.22
C GLU A 58 -19.78 4.66 1.13
N ARG A 59 -19.17 4.05 2.16
CA ARG A 59 -17.75 3.67 2.14
C ARG A 59 -17.45 2.75 0.97
N ASN A 60 -18.27 1.73 0.75
CA ASN A 60 -18.06 0.77 -0.33
C ASN A 60 -18.27 1.40 -1.70
N ARG A 61 -19.24 2.31 -1.84
CA ARG A 61 -19.46 3.08 -3.08
C ARG A 61 -18.24 3.94 -3.40
N ILE A 62 -17.82 4.80 -2.47
CA ILE A 62 -16.63 5.66 -2.62
C ILE A 62 -15.39 4.80 -2.88
N GLY A 63 -15.22 3.71 -2.13
CA GLY A 63 -14.09 2.81 -2.30
C GLY A 63 -14.02 2.19 -3.69
N LYS A 64 -15.16 1.75 -4.25
CA LYS A 64 -15.23 1.24 -5.62
C LYS A 64 -14.98 2.34 -6.67
N GLU A 65 -15.48 3.55 -6.45
CA GLU A 65 -15.21 4.70 -7.33
C GLU A 65 -13.72 5.05 -7.37
N GLU A 66 -13.05 5.08 -6.22
CA GLU A 66 -11.65 5.48 -6.12
C GLU A 66 -10.67 4.36 -6.46
N TRP A 67 -10.97 3.11 -6.11
CA TRP A 67 -10.02 1.99 -6.18
C TRP A 67 -10.41 0.90 -7.19
N GLY A 68 -11.62 0.96 -7.75
CA GLY A 68 -12.12 -0.05 -8.69
C GLY A 68 -11.96 -1.47 -8.16
N VAL A 69 -11.27 -2.30 -8.96
CA VAL A 69 -10.99 -3.72 -8.65
C VAL A 69 -10.12 -3.90 -7.40
N PHE A 70 -9.36 -2.87 -6.99
CA PHE A 70 -8.46 -2.94 -5.84
C PHE A 70 -9.14 -2.60 -4.51
N TRP A 71 -10.41 -2.18 -4.53
CA TRP A 71 -11.11 -1.77 -3.31
C TRP A 71 -11.14 -2.87 -2.23
N SER A 72 -11.43 -4.12 -2.62
CA SER A 72 -11.47 -5.25 -1.69
C SER A 72 -10.15 -5.42 -0.95
N ARG A 73 -9.05 -5.29 -1.69
CA ARG A 73 -7.68 -5.38 -1.17
C ARG A 73 -7.33 -4.22 -0.23
N VAL A 74 -7.70 -3.00 -0.63
CA VAL A 74 -7.51 -1.79 0.19
C VAL A 74 -8.33 -1.86 1.47
N LEU A 75 -9.51 -2.49 1.44
CA LEU A 75 -10.32 -2.69 2.64
C LEU A 75 -9.77 -3.82 3.52
N SER A 76 -9.22 -4.88 2.95
CA SER A 76 -8.77 -6.06 3.69
C SER A 76 -7.39 -5.93 4.34
N ASP A 77 -6.42 -5.28 3.67
CA ASP A 77 -5.03 -5.17 4.12
C ASP A 77 -4.76 -3.79 4.73
N GLU A 78 -4.67 -3.73 6.07
CA GLU A 78 -4.47 -2.48 6.85
C GLU A 78 -3.14 -1.80 6.51
N SER A 79 -2.11 -2.59 6.26
CA SER A 79 -0.74 -2.14 6.00
C SER A 79 -0.44 -1.86 4.52
N LEU A 80 -1.39 -2.15 3.63
CA LEU A 80 -1.18 -2.08 2.18
C LEU A 80 -0.56 -0.75 1.75
N LEU A 81 -1.16 0.37 2.15
CA LEU A 81 -0.72 1.68 1.67
C LEU A 81 0.61 2.13 2.30
N SER A 82 0.88 1.72 3.54
CA SER A 82 2.11 2.12 4.26
C SER A 82 3.35 1.32 3.85
N ARG A 83 3.17 0.08 3.35
CA ARG A 83 4.28 -0.78 2.91
C ARG A 83 4.70 -0.60 1.45
N LEU A 84 3.95 0.20 0.68
CA LEU A 84 4.28 0.43 -0.72
C LEU A 84 5.47 1.39 -0.87
N PRO A 85 6.31 1.17 -1.88
CA PRO A 85 7.41 2.08 -2.17
C PRO A 85 6.86 3.43 -2.64
N ARG A 86 7.60 4.50 -2.37
CA ARG A 86 7.25 5.86 -2.85
C ARG A 86 7.33 5.94 -4.38
N ASN A 87 8.34 5.31 -4.96
CA ASN A 87 8.53 5.12 -6.38
C ASN A 87 9.29 3.80 -6.60
N LEU A 88 9.30 3.31 -7.84
CA LEU A 88 10.07 2.14 -8.23
C LEU A 88 11.43 2.53 -8.81
N GLU A 89 12.13 3.52 -8.23
CA GLU A 89 13.45 3.95 -8.71
C GLU A 89 14.59 3.45 -7.81
N PRO A 90 15.67 2.90 -8.40
CA PRO A 90 16.91 2.63 -7.66
C PRO A 90 17.50 3.90 -7.04
N THR A 91 18.06 3.76 -5.85
CA THR A 91 18.79 4.86 -5.19
C THR A 91 20.25 4.83 -5.60
N PHE A 92 20.77 5.95 -6.11
CA PHE A 92 22.21 6.13 -6.32
C PHE A 92 22.90 6.44 -5.00
N GLN A 93 23.98 5.72 -4.69
CA GLN A 93 24.75 5.89 -3.45
C GLN A 93 26.24 5.96 -3.76
N VAL A 94 26.95 6.71 -2.93
CA VAL A 94 28.41 6.78 -2.94
C VAL A 94 28.88 6.26 -1.59
N ARG A 95 29.65 5.17 -1.60
CA ARG A 95 30.22 4.58 -0.39
C ARG A 95 31.73 4.80 -0.36
N SER A 96 32.23 5.30 0.77
CA SER A 96 33.67 5.32 1.03
C SER A 96 34.12 3.93 1.51
N VAL A 97 35.08 3.34 0.81
CA VAL A 97 35.70 2.07 1.18
C VAL A 97 37.22 2.26 1.15
N LYS A 98 37.85 2.20 2.33
CA LYS A 98 39.32 2.20 2.52
C LYS A 98 40.05 3.14 1.54
N GLN A 99 39.70 4.43 1.57
CA GLN A 99 40.29 5.52 0.75
C GLN A 99 39.82 5.63 -0.71
N SER A 100 38.87 4.80 -1.15
CA SER A 100 38.23 4.90 -2.48
C SER A 100 36.73 5.17 -2.38
N PHE A 101 36.14 5.76 -3.42
CA PHE A 101 34.69 5.90 -3.55
C PHE A 101 34.14 4.83 -4.49
N VAL A 102 33.13 4.11 -4.03
CA VAL A 102 32.35 3.17 -4.83
C VAL A 102 31.00 3.81 -5.15
N TYR A 103 30.74 4.03 -6.43
CA TYR A 103 29.47 4.50 -6.93
C TYR A 103 28.58 3.29 -7.22
N GLU A 104 27.39 3.22 -6.63
CA GLU A 104 26.49 2.08 -6.78
C GLU A 104 25.03 2.50 -6.91
N TYR A 105 24.24 1.68 -7.60
CA TYR A 105 22.78 1.74 -7.55
C TYR A 105 22.26 0.66 -6.61
N VAL A 106 21.32 1.03 -5.75
CA VAL A 106 20.75 0.16 -4.73
C VAL A 106 19.25 0.01 -4.93
N ALA A 107 18.78 -1.23 -4.95
CA ALA A 107 17.37 -1.60 -4.92
C ALA A 107 17.04 -2.17 -3.54
N ASN A 108 16.06 -1.59 -2.84
CA ASN A 108 15.62 -2.05 -1.54
C ASN A 108 14.11 -2.29 -1.56
N TRP A 109 13.66 -3.41 -1.00
CA TRP A 109 12.24 -3.70 -0.82
C TRP A 109 12.01 -4.61 0.39
N MET A 110 10.74 -4.78 0.75
CA MET A 110 10.31 -5.74 1.77
C MET A 110 9.75 -6.99 1.09
N SER A 111 10.34 -8.13 1.37
CA SER A 111 9.79 -9.47 1.08
C SER A 111 9.04 -9.99 2.30
N TYR A 112 8.13 -10.94 2.10
CA TYR A 112 7.41 -11.61 3.18
C TYR A 112 7.61 -13.11 3.02
N GLU A 113 8.48 -13.70 3.84
CA GLU A 113 8.76 -15.13 3.86
C GLU A 113 8.01 -15.72 5.08
N HIS A 114 7.11 -16.68 4.87
CA HIS A 114 6.27 -17.26 5.93
C HIS A 114 5.44 -16.24 6.76
N GLY A 115 5.15 -15.08 6.18
CA GLY A 115 4.43 -13.99 6.86
C GLY A 115 5.32 -13.01 7.61
N GLU A 116 6.63 -13.29 7.75
CA GLU A 116 7.59 -12.43 8.41
C GLU A 116 8.21 -11.41 7.43
N PRO A 117 8.27 -10.12 7.78
CA PRO A 117 8.84 -9.09 6.93
C PRO A 117 10.38 -9.20 6.89
N LYS A 118 10.93 -9.36 5.68
CA LYS A 118 12.37 -9.44 5.43
C LYS A 118 12.80 -8.33 4.49
N LYS A 119 13.76 -7.51 4.95
CA LYS A 119 14.36 -6.48 4.10
C LYS A 119 15.32 -7.11 3.10
N VAL A 120 15.09 -6.86 1.82
CA VAL A 120 15.98 -7.29 0.74
C VAL A 120 16.68 -6.06 0.16
N ALA A 121 17.99 -6.18 -0.05
CA ALA A 121 18.81 -5.14 -0.64
C ALA A 121 19.72 -5.75 -1.71
N CYS A 122 19.65 -5.22 -2.93
CA CYS A 122 20.57 -5.54 -4.02
C CYS A 122 21.39 -4.30 -4.38
N ARG A 123 22.69 -4.48 -4.55
CA ARG A 123 23.65 -3.40 -4.83
C ARG A 123 24.42 -3.73 -6.10
N TYR A 124 24.56 -2.75 -6.97
CA TYR A 124 25.22 -2.91 -8.26
C TYR A 124 26.24 -1.80 -8.45
N SER A 125 27.52 -2.18 -8.59
CA SER A 125 28.64 -1.26 -8.74
C SER A 125 28.64 -0.63 -10.14
N CYS A 126 28.84 0.69 -10.20
CA CYS A 126 29.02 1.40 -11.47
C CYS A 126 30.38 1.08 -12.11
N ASN A 127 31.38 0.70 -11.31
CA ASN A 127 32.70 0.33 -11.84
C ASN A 127 32.64 -1.00 -12.60
N GLU A 128 31.78 -1.93 -12.18
CA GLU A 128 31.65 -3.27 -12.78
C GLU A 128 30.72 -3.29 -13.99
N HIS A 129 29.74 -2.39 -14.07
CA HIS A 129 28.65 -2.47 -15.04
C HIS A 129 28.43 -1.19 -15.85
N GLY A 130 29.22 -0.14 -15.59
CA GLY A 130 28.90 1.21 -16.01
C GLY A 130 27.68 1.78 -15.28
N LYS A 131 27.50 3.10 -15.33
CA LYS A 131 26.41 3.79 -14.63
C LYS A 131 25.03 3.31 -15.09
N LEU A 132 24.81 3.23 -16.41
CA LEU A 132 23.55 2.77 -16.99
C LEU A 132 23.28 1.28 -16.70
N GLY A 133 24.29 0.42 -16.83
CA GLY A 133 24.14 -1.01 -16.57
C GLY A 133 23.83 -1.31 -15.10
N ALA A 134 24.49 -0.62 -14.17
CA ALA A 134 24.19 -0.71 -12.74
C ALA A 134 22.75 -0.25 -12.42
N TYR A 135 22.31 0.87 -13.01
CA TYR A 135 20.94 1.36 -12.88
C TYR A 135 19.92 0.33 -13.38
N LEU A 136 20.09 -0.20 -14.60
CA LEU A 136 19.16 -1.15 -15.21
C LEU A 136 19.04 -2.45 -14.39
N LYS A 137 20.16 -2.97 -13.89
CA LYS A 137 20.15 -4.15 -13.00
C LYS A 137 19.40 -3.88 -11.70
N ALA A 138 19.67 -2.73 -11.07
CA ALA A 138 18.96 -2.33 -9.85
C ALA A 138 17.45 -2.14 -10.11
N LYS A 139 17.10 -1.49 -11.21
CA LYS A 139 15.71 -1.26 -11.63
C LYS A 139 14.99 -2.60 -11.84
N LYS A 140 15.61 -3.54 -12.55
CA LYS A 140 15.06 -4.88 -12.77
C LYS A 140 14.83 -5.62 -11.46
N ALA A 141 15.82 -5.65 -10.56
CA ALA A 141 15.68 -6.29 -9.26
C ALA A 141 14.52 -5.70 -8.43
N LEU A 142 14.36 -4.38 -8.46
CA LEU A 142 13.26 -3.70 -7.77
C LEU A 142 11.89 -4.03 -8.38
N LEU A 143 11.78 -4.03 -9.70
CA LEU A 143 10.54 -4.41 -10.41
C LEU A 143 10.16 -5.87 -10.15
N ASP A 144 11.15 -6.77 -10.15
CA ASP A 144 10.95 -8.18 -9.82
C ASP A 144 10.51 -8.36 -8.37
N GLY A 145 11.09 -7.62 -7.42
CA GLY A 145 10.70 -7.65 -6.01
C GLY A 145 9.26 -7.15 -5.75
N TYR A 146 8.73 -6.30 -6.63
CA TYR A 146 7.35 -5.78 -6.56
C TYR A 146 6.43 -6.36 -7.64
N ARG A 147 6.79 -7.48 -8.30
CA ARG A 147 6.06 -8.04 -9.44
C ARG A 147 4.55 -8.17 -9.21
N ASP A 148 4.15 -8.74 -8.08
CA ASP A 148 2.74 -8.92 -7.71
C ASP A 148 2.01 -7.62 -7.34
N GLN A 149 2.77 -6.54 -7.14
CA GLN A 149 2.30 -5.21 -6.81
C GLN A 149 2.24 -4.28 -8.02
N LEU A 150 2.86 -4.63 -9.15
CA LEU A 150 3.02 -3.73 -10.30
C LEU A 150 1.69 -3.19 -10.80
N LYS A 151 0.65 -4.03 -10.92
CA LYS A 151 -0.69 -3.56 -11.33
C LYS A 151 -1.28 -2.52 -10.38
N PHE A 152 -1.11 -2.73 -9.07
CA PHE A 152 -1.57 -1.80 -8.05
C PHE A 152 -0.74 -0.51 -8.07
N LEU A 153 0.58 -0.62 -8.18
CA LEU A 153 1.51 0.50 -8.24
C LEU A 153 1.31 1.37 -9.48
N ALA A 154 1.01 0.76 -10.63
CA ALA A 154 0.63 1.45 -11.85
C ALA A 154 -0.69 2.21 -11.68
N PHE A 155 -1.70 1.57 -11.08
CA PHE A 155 -2.99 2.20 -10.82
C PHE A 155 -2.90 3.47 -9.96
N ILE A 156 -2.04 3.47 -8.94
CA ILE A 156 -1.82 4.65 -8.07
C ILE A 156 -0.77 5.63 -8.62
N GLY A 157 -0.28 5.44 -9.85
CA GLY A 157 0.71 6.32 -10.47
C GLY A 157 2.13 6.27 -9.88
N LYS A 158 2.47 5.23 -9.09
CA LYS A 158 3.80 5.04 -8.47
C LYS A 158 4.76 4.19 -9.31
N SER A 159 4.27 3.61 -10.40
CA SER A 159 5.09 3.05 -11.47
C SER A 159 4.95 3.95 -12.70
N PRO A 160 6.06 4.42 -13.32
CA PRO A 160 5.96 4.90 -14.68
C PRO A 160 5.51 3.71 -15.52
N VAL A 161 4.26 3.72 -15.96
CA VAL A 161 3.87 2.91 -17.10
C VAL A 161 4.57 3.60 -18.27
N VAL A 162 5.75 3.10 -18.63
CA VAL A 162 6.30 3.41 -19.95
C VAL A 162 5.42 2.61 -20.90
N ASP A 163 4.35 3.23 -21.36
CA ASP A 163 3.55 2.72 -22.47
C ASP A 163 4.41 2.91 -23.71
N LEU A 164 5.24 1.92 -24.04
CA LEU A 164 5.88 1.84 -25.34
C LEU A 164 4.77 1.46 -26.34
N LYS A 165 4.09 2.48 -26.85
CA LYS A 165 3.29 2.35 -28.07
C LYS A 165 4.18 2.06 -29.27
#